data_AF-A0A2P7V7X8-F1
#
_entry.id   AF-A0A2P7V7X8-F1
#
_cell.length_a   1.000
_cell.length_b   1.000
_cell.length_c   1.000
_cell.angle_alpha   90.00
_cell.angle_beta   90.00
_cell.angle_gamma   90.00
#
_symmetry.space_group_name_H-M   'P 1'
#
loop_
_entity.id
_entity.type
_entity.pdbx_description
1 polymer ?
#
loop_
_entity_poly.entity_id
_entity_poly.type
_entity_poly.pdbx_seq_one_letter_code
_entity_poly.pdbx_strand_id
1 'polypeptide(L)'
;MKKMSFFIVAFAIMLAGCSSGQPTNTASPPPATPTGTAPTPEATAPATPPPATPVTEAATPAATEKATITKSEFEQIENGMSFEEVKKIVGGEGELLAEVGKAGEEGYTIVYMYEGEGTIGANANFTFQGGVLQVKSQIGLQ
;
A
#
# COMPACT_ATOMS: atom_id res chain seq x y z
N MET A 1 1.32 29.10 -25.85
CA MET A 1 2.71 29.59 -26.03
C MET A 1 3.63 28.69 -25.24
N LYS A 2 4.47 27.94 -25.97
CA LYS A 2 5.20 26.74 -25.53
C LYS A 2 6.63 27.13 -25.19
N LYS A 3 7.02 27.08 -23.92
CA LYS A 3 8.42 27.28 -23.52
C LYS A 3 9.07 25.91 -23.35
N MET A 4 9.54 25.43 -24.48
CA MET A 4 10.44 24.31 -24.63
C MET A 4 11.85 24.80 -24.27
N SER A 5 12.48 24.26 -23.24
CA SER A 5 13.90 24.52 -22.95
C SER A 5 14.63 23.19 -22.96
N PHE A 6 15.21 22.91 -24.13
CA PHE A 6 16.29 21.95 -24.32
C PHE A 6 17.55 22.52 -23.66
N PHE A 7 18.12 21.80 -22.70
CA PHE A 7 19.52 21.98 -22.34
C PHE A 7 20.31 20.75 -22.77
N ILE A 8 21.31 21.05 -23.59
CA ILE A 8 22.20 20.16 -24.31
C ILE A 8 23.26 19.60 -23.34
N VAL A 9 23.38 18.27 -23.38
CA VAL A 9 24.59 17.42 -23.29
C VAL A 9 25.86 18.06 -22.73
N ALA A 10 26.34 17.52 -21.61
CA ALA A 10 27.77 17.47 -21.29
C ALA A 10 28.15 16.04 -20.88
N PHE A 11 28.67 15.30 -21.86
CA PHE A 11 29.23 13.96 -21.74
C PHE A 11 30.70 14.12 -21.36
N ALA A 12 31.06 13.92 -20.09
CA ALA A 12 32.45 13.95 -19.64
C ALA A 12 33.02 12.52 -19.63
N ILE A 13 33.73 12.19 -20.71
CA ILE A 13 34.56 11.00 -20.84
C ILE A 13 35.88 11.28 -20.13
N MET A 14 36.20 10.56 -19.06
CA MET A 14 37.54 10.53 -18.47
C MET A 14 38.16 9.14 -18.69
N LEU A 15 39.26 9.15 -19.44
CA LEU A 15 40.02 8.00 -19.90
C LEU A 15 40.89 7.39 -18.79
N ALA A 16 40.90 6.05 -18.77
CA ALA A 16 42.03 5.13 -18.61
C ALA A 16 43.16 5.47 -17.62
N GLY A 17 43.22 4.72 -16.53
CA GLY A 17 44.44 4.37 -15.82
C GLY A 17 44.56 2.84 -15.70
N CYS A 18 45.47 2.23 -16.46
CA CYS A 18 45.84 0.82 -16.29
C CYS A 18 46.71 0.66 -15.03
N SER A 19 46.32 -0.24 -14.13
CA SER A 19 47.26 -0.85 -13.19
C SER A 19 46.96 -2.35 -13.11
N SER A 20 47.96 -3.12 -13.51
CA SER A 20 47.99 -4.56 -13.73
C SER A 20 48.21 -5.34 -12.43
N GLY A 21 47.46 -6.43 -12.22
CA GLY A 21 47.71 -7.38 -11.12
C GLY A 21 46.77 -8.59 -11.06
N GLN A 22 46.98 -9.54 -11.98
CA GLN A 22 46.82 -11.02 -11.94
C GLN A 22 45.57 -11.71 -11.31
N PRO A 23 45.04 -12.79 -11.95
CA PRO A 23 43.80 -13.44 -11.54
C PRO A 23 44.02 -14.53 -10.49
N THR A 24 43.26 -14.50 -9.40
CA THR A 24 43.07 -15.67 -8.55
C THR A 24 41.80 -16.40 -9.00
N ASN A 25 42.01 -17.54 -9.66
CA ASN A 25 41.03 -18.60 -9.76
C ASN A 25 40.63 -19.02 -8.33
N THR A 26 39.50 -18.52 -7.84
CA THR A 26 38.83 -19.10 -6.68
C THR A 26 37.72 -19.99 -7.22
N ALA A 27 37.99 -21.29 -7.21
CA ALA A 27 37.03 -22.34 -7.46
C ALA A 27 35.80 -22.13 -6.55
N SER A 28 34.63 -22.12 -7.18
CA SER A 28 33.34 -22.13 -6.50
C SER A 28 33.28 -23.35 -5.56
N PRO A 29 32.91 -23.19 -4.28
CA PRO A 29 32.59 -24.36 -3.47
C PRO A 29 31.34 -25.05 -4.04
N PRO A 30 31.23 -26.39 -3.97
CA PRO A 30 30.03 -27.10 -4.39
C PRO A 30 28.83 -26.68 -3.53
N PRO A 31 27.59 -26.75 -4.06
CA PRO A 31 26.41 -26.51 -3.26
C PRO A 31 26.32 -27.61 -2.19
N ALA A 32 26.46 -27.21 -0.93
CA ALA A 32 26.09 -28.07 0.18
C ALA A 32 24.56 -28.16 0.20
N THR A 33 24.04 -29.33 -0.15
CA THR A 33 22.66 -29.74 0.11
C THR A 33 22.43 -29.79 1.62
N PRO A 34 21.55 -28.96 2.21
CA PRO A 34 21.02 -29.27 3.52
C PRO A 34 19.96 -30.38 3.35
N THR A 35 20.39 -31.64 3.47
CA THR A 35 19.49 -32.72 3.89
C THR A 35 19.20 -32.50 5.37
N GLY A 36 18.19 -31.69 5.65
CA GLY A 36 17.71 -31.39 6.99
C GLY A 36 16.18 -31.52 7.01
N THR A 37 15.73 -32.67 7.49
CA THR A 37 14.42 -32.99 8.07
C THR A 37 13.32 -31.94 7.90
N ALA A 38 12.33 -32.27 7.06
CA ALA A 38 11.03 -31.62 7.06
C ALA A 38 10.45 -31.61 8.49
N PRO A 39 10.05 -30.45 9.05
CA PRO A 39 9.16 -30.47 10.19
C PRO A 39 7.82 -31.02 9.73
N THR A 40 7.41 -32.09 10.39
CA THR A 40 6.05 -32.61 10.48
C THR A 40 5.03 -31.45 10.47
N PRO A 41 3.91 -31.55 9.72
CA PRO A 41 2.80 -30.60 9.88
C PRO A 41 2.16 -30.88 11.25
N GLU A 42 2.63 -30.19 12.27
CA GLU A 42 1.91 -30.13 13.54
C GLU A 42 0.67 -29.27 13.30
N ALA A 43 -0.47 -29.96 13.20
CA ALA A 43 -1.79 -29.38 13.23
C ALA A 43 -1.94 -28.56 14.51
N THR A 44 -1.58 -27.29 14.43
CA THR A 44 -1.95 -26.31 15.44
C THR A 44 -3.44 -26.06 15.24
N ALA A 45 -4.21 -26.42 16.27
CA ALA A 45 -5.64 -26.18 16.38
C ALA A 45 -6.02 -24.76 15.95
N PRO A 46 -7.25 -24.54 15.44
CA PRO A 46 -7.71 -23.21 15.07
C PRO A 46 -7.56 -22.28 16.28
N ALA A 47 -6.78 -21.21 16.12
CA ALA A 47 -6.85 -20.09 17.02
C ALA A 47 -8.26 -19.52 16.89
N THR A 48 -9.12 -19.91 17.83
CA THR A 48 -10.42 -19.29 18.05
C THR A 48 -10.16 -17.78 18.13
N PRO A 49 -10.70 -16.95 17.22
CA PRO A 49 -10.64 -15.51 17.42
C PRO A 49 -11.29 -15.22 18.79
N PRO A 50 -10.74 -14.29 19.59
CA PRO A 50 -11.40 -13.88 20.82
C PRO A 50 -12.85 -13.51 20.48
N PRO A 51 -13.83 -13.88 21.33
CA PRO A 51 -15.22 -13.56 21.07
C PRO A 51 -15.33 -12.05 20.83
N ALA A 52 -15.87 -11.69 19.67
CA ALA A 52 -16.24 -10.33 19.35
C ALA A 52 -17.19 -9.86 20.45
N THR A 53 -16.65 -9.09 21.40
CA THR A 53 -17.45 -8.25 22.28
C THR A 53 -18.28 -7.37 21.35
N PRO A 54 -19.61 -7.37 21.45
CA PRO A 54 -20.44 -6.52 20.61
C PRO A 54 -20.11 -5.07 20.97
N VAL A 55 -19.45 -4.37 20.04
CA VAL A 55 -19.29 -2.92 20.18
C VAL A 55 -20.68 -2.34 20.04
N THR A 56 -21.14 -1.79 21.16
CA THR A 56 -22.39 -1.08 21.37
C THR A 56 -22.65 -0.08 20.24
N GLU A 57 -23.77 -0.32 19.57
CA GLU A 57 -24.53 0.64 18.79
C GLU A 57 -25.08 1.71 19.74
N ALA A 58 -24.63 2.96 19.60
CA ALA A 58 -25.46 4.18 19.78
C ALA A 58 -24.60 5.45 19.73
N ALA A 59 -24.51 6.04 18.55
CA ALA A 59 -24.91 7.43 18.34
C ALA A 59 -25.05 7.59 16.82
N THR A 60 -26.26 7.86 16.35
CA THR A 60 -26.53 8.21 14.94
C THR A 60 -26.36 9.72 14.81
N PRO A 61 -25.26 10.26 14.26
CA PRO A 61 -25.31 11.56 13.62
C PRO A 61 -26.06 11.40 12.30
N ALA A 62 -26.67 12.46 11.78
CA ALA A 62 -27.32 12.47 10.47
C ALA A 62 -26.43 11.75 9.44
N ALA A 63 -26.95 10.64 8.88
CA ALA A 63 -26.23 9.82 7.92
C ALA A 63 -25.89 10.67 6.71
N THR A 64 -24.66 11.17 6.68
CA THR A 64 -24.06 11.62 5.43
C THR A 64 -23.81 10.34 4.67
N GLU A 65 -24.60 10.10 3.63
CA GLU A 65 -24.45 8.96 2.73
C GLU A 65 -22.96 8.82 2.37
N LYS A 66 -22.39 7.63 2.61
CA LYS A 66 -21.00 7.34 2.30
C LYS A 66 -20.84 7.30 0.78
N ALA A 67 -19.74 7.86 0.29
CA ALA A 67 -19.48 7.81 -1.14
C ALA A 67 -19.16 6.39 -1.60
N THR A 68 -19.59 6.06 -2.82
CA THR A 68 -19.20 4.86 -3.56
C THR A 68 -18.02 5.18 -4.46
N ILE A 69 -17.29 4.17 -4.93
CA ILE A 69 -16.12 4.34 -5.79
C ILE A 69 -16.18 3.48 -7.05
N THR A 70 -15.83 4.08 -8.18
CA THR A 70 -15.63 3.38 -9.46
C THR A 70 -14.17 2.93 -9.63
N LYS A 71 -13.93 2.01 -10.59
CA LYS A 71 -12.56 1.65 -10.96
C LYS A 71 -11.76 2.85 -11.49
N SER A 72 -12.40 3.72 -12.27
CA SER A 72 -11.73 4.89 -12.85
C SER A 72 -11.29 5.90 -11.79
N GLU A 73 -12.06 6.09 -10.71
CA GLU A 73 -11.67 6.95 -9.59
C GLU A 73 -10.56 6.27 -8.78
N PHE A 74 -10.69 4.97 -8.52
CA PHE A 74 -9.64 4.20 -7.87
C PHE A 74 -8.30 4.32 -8.62
N GLU A 75 -8.28 4.20 -9.94
CA GLU A 75 -7.07 4.29 -10.76
C GLU A 75 -6.40 5.68 -10.73
N GLN A 76 -7.14 6.74 -10.44
CA GLN A 76 -6.58 8.09 -10.28
C GLN A 76 -5.90 8.31 -8.92
N ILE A 77 -6.23 7.50 -7.92
CA ILE A 77 -5.67 7.62 -6.57
C ILE A 77 -4.28 6.98 -6.51
N GLU A 78 -3.29 7.70 -6.00
CA GLU A 78 -1.92 7.19 -5.87
C GLU A 78 -1.46 7.25 -4.41
N ASN A 79 -0.54 6.35 -4.04
CA ASN A 79 0.13 6.44 -2.75
C ASN A 79 0.81 7.80 -2.61
N GLY A 80 0.78 8.37 -1.40
CA GLY A 80 1.25 9.71 -1.10
C GLY A 80 0.16 10.78 -1.13
N MET A 81 -1.02 10.51 -1.72
CA MET A 81 -2.14 11.45 -1.67
C MET A 81 -2.68 11.61 -0.24
N SER A 82 -3.11 12.82 0.11
CA SER A 82 -3.82 13.09 1.36
C SER A 82 -5.25 12.54 1.33
N PHE A 83 -5.85 12.38 2.51
CA PHE A 83 -7.26 11.98 2.62
C PHE A 83 -8.20 12.94 1.88
N GLU A 84 -7.94 14.25 1.92
CA GLU A 84 -8.76 15.25 1.23
C GLU A 84 -8.67 15.16 -0.30
N GLU A 85 -7.51 14.79 -0.84
CA GLU A 85 -7.35 14.55 -2.29
C GLU A 85 -8.11 13.30 -2.72
N VAL A 86 -8.01 12.21 -1.95
CA VAL A 86 -8.79 10.98 -2.19
C VAL A 86 -10.29 11.28 -2.14
N LYS A 87 -10.75 11.96 -1.09
CA LYS A 87 -12.15 12.36 -0.92
C LYS A 87 -12.65 13.20 -2.10
N LYS A 88 -11.82 14.08 -2.64
CA LYS A 88 -12.16 14.89 -3.82
C LYS A 88 -12.30 14.05 -5.09
N ILE A 89 -11.45 13.05 -5.28
CA ILE A 89 -11.50 12.14 -6.44
C ILE A 89 -12.77 11.29 -6.37
N VAL A 90 -13.10 10.74 -5.19
CA VAL A 90 -14.27 9.85 -5.01
C VAL A 90 -15.58 10.62 -4.86
N GLY A 91 -15.52 11.91 -4.53
CA GLY A 91 -16.69 12.77 -4.40
C GLY A 91 -17.34 12.77 -3.01
N GLY A 92 -16.72 12.13 -2.02
CA GLY A 92 -17.18 12.13 -0.63
C GLY A 92 -16.33 11.23 0.26
N GLU A 93 -16.68 11.17 1.54
CA GLU A 93 -15.97 10.35 2.54
C GLU A 93 -16.52 8.92 2.54
N GLY A 94 -15.62 7.96 2.71
CA GLY A 94 -15.94 6.55 2.88
C GLY A 94 -16.32 6.17 4.32
N GLU A 95 -16.47 4.87 4.55
CA GLU A 95 -16.64 4.30 5.88
C GLU A 95 -15.30 4.20 6.60
N LEU A 96 -15.24 4.69 7.84
CA LEU A 96 -14.09 4.52 8.71
C LEU A 96 -14.08 3.08 9.24
N LEU A 97 -13.09 2.28 8.85
CA LEU A 97 -12.95 0.90 9.33
C LEU A 97 -12.08 0.80 10.59
N ALA A 98 -11.02 1.59 10.67
CA ALA A 98 -10.10 1.55 11.80
C ALA A 98 -9.35 2.88 11.96
N GLU A 99 -9.04 3.22 13.20
CA GLU A 99 -8.22 4.37 13.56
C GLU A 99 -7.30 3.97 14.73
N VAL A 100 -6.00 4.27 14.60
CA VAL A 100 -4.99 3.93 15.60
C VAL A 100 -4.03 5.11 15.78
N GLY A 101 -3.70 5.42 17.03
CA GLY A 101 -2.80 6.52 17.39
C GLY A 101 -3.55 7.84 17.54
N LYS A 102 -2.83 8.96 17.42
CA LYS A 102 -3.37 10.30 17.61
C LYS A 102 -3.05 11.19 16.42
N ALA A 103 -4.06 11.93 15.95
CA ALA A 103 -3.90 12.89 14.86
C ALA A 103 -2.72 13.85 15.09
N GLY A 104 -1.88 13.99 14.06
CA GLY A 104 -0.65 14.79 14.09
C GLY A 104 0.62 14.04 14.48
N GLU A 105 0.51 12.78 14.90
CA GLU A 105 1.68 11.91 15.15
C GLU A 105 2.04 11.09 13.90
N GLU A 106 3.33 10.76 13.73
CA GLU A 106 3.84 10.01 12.57
C GLU A 106 3.17 8.62 12.43
N GLY A 107 2.89 7.96 13.55
CA GLY A 107 2.25 6.65 13.59
C GLY A 107 0.72 6.69 13.45
N TYR A 108 0.10 7.86 13.34
CA TYR A 108 -1.35 7.98 13.22
C TYR A 108 -1.82 7.30 11.94
N THR A 109 -2.67 6.28 12.11
CA THR A 109 -3.10 5.40 11.02
C THR A 109 -4.62 5.38 10.96
N ILE A 110 -5.17 5.58 9.77
CA ILE A 110 -6.61 5.52 9.49
C ILE A 110 -6.85 4.60 8.30
N VAL A 111 -7.86 3.73 8.40
CA VAL A 111 -8.29 2.88 7.30
C VAL A 111 -9.72 3.26 6.92
N TYR A 112 -9.89 3.65 5.66
CA TYR A 112 -11.19 3.91 5.07
C TYR A 112 -11.56 2.84 4.05
N MET A 113 -12.85 2.52 3.95
CA MET A 113 -13.43 1.70 2.91
C MET A 113 -14.45 2.49 2.12
N TYR A 114 -14.50 2.26 0.81
CA TYR A 114 -15.55 2.72 -0.07
C TYR A 114 -16.23 1.49 -0.66
N GLU A 115 -17.57 1.48 -0.64
CA GLU A 115 -18.32 0.51 -1.42
C GLU A 115 -18.05 0.75 -2.90
N GLY A 116 -17.81 -0.35 -3.62
CA GLY A 116 -17.46 -0.33 -5.03
C GLY A 116 -18.70 -0.35 -5.91
N GLU A 117 -18.69 0.45 -6.97
CA GLU A 117 -19.71 0.40 -7.99
C GLU A 117 -19.53 -0.80 -8.93
N GLY A 118 -20.64 -1.29 -9.50
CA GLY A 118 -20.65 -2.39 -10.45
C GLY A 118 -21.04 -3.73 -9.83
N THR A 119 -20.09 -4.44 -9.22
CA THR A 119 -20.34 -5.79 -8.66
C THR A 119 -20.83 -5.71 -7.21
N ILE A 120 -21.84 -6.52 -6.85
CA ILE A 120 -22.26 -6.65 -5.44
C ILE A 120 -21.06 -7.11 -4.60
N GLY A 121 -20.77 -6.36 -3.53
CA GLY A 121 -19.65 -6.62 -2.62
C GLY A 121 -18.29 -6.09 -3.12
N ALA A 122 -18.26 -5.37 -4.24
CA ALA A 122 -17.06 -4.64 -4.64
C ALA A 122 -16.71 -3.58 -3.59
N ASN A 123 -15.42 -3.31 -3.40
CA ASN A 123 -14.94 -2.30 -2.46
C ASN A 123 -13.51 -1.85 -2.79
N ALA A 124 -13.13 -0.71 -2.22
CA ALA A 124 -11.75 -0.25 -2.13
C ALA A 124 -11.40 0.15 -0.70
N ASN A 125 -10.19 -0.19 -0.27
CA ASN A 125 -9.67 0.13 1.05
C ASN A 125 -8.44 1.02 0.91
N PHE A 126 -8.34 2.03 1.78
CA PHE A 126 -7.26 3.00 1.80
C PHE A 126 -6.72 3.15 3.21
N THR A 127 -5.43 2.86 3.39
CA THR A 127 -4.72 3.05 4.66
C THR A 127 -3.87 4.31 4.57
N PHE A 128 -4.23 5.29 5.38
CA PHE A 128 -3.47 6.53 5.56
C PHE A 128 -2.59 6.39 6.80
N GLN A 129 -1.33 6.79 6.69
CA GLN A 129 -0.43 6.92 7.84
C GLN A 129 0.35 8.22 7.74
N GLY A 130 0.46 8.95 8.86
CA GLY A 130 1.10 10.26 8.87
C GLY A 130 0.39 11.28 7.96
N GLY A 131 -0.91 11.09 7.72
CA GLY A 131 -1.74 11.98 6.90
C GLY A 131 -1.72 11.72 5.38
N VAL A 132 -0.94 10.74 4.91
CA VAL A 132 -0.87 10.39 3.48
C VAL A 132 -1.18 8.92 3.23
N LEU A 133 -1.67 8.61 2.04
CA LEU A 133 -2.03 7.27 1.62
C LEU A 133 -0.78 6.40 1.49
N GLN A 134 -0.72 5.31 2.25
CA GLN A 134 0.39 4.34 2.20
C GLN A 134 0.02 3.11 1.39
N VAL A 135 -1.21 2.63 1.57
CA VAL A 135 -1.68 1.37 0.98
C VAL A 135 -3.06 1.58 0.40
N LYS A 136 -3.26 1.11 -0.82
CA LYS A 136 -4.56 0.99 -1.47
C LYS A 136 -4.77 -0.43 -1.99
N SER A 137 -6.00 -0.91 -1.89
CA SER A 137 -6.41 -2.21 -2.42
C SER A 137 -7.85 -2.17 -2.90
N GLN A 138 -8.20 -3.00 -3.86
CA GLN A 138 -9.57 -3.10 -4.38
C GLN A 138 -9.95 -4.53 -4.68
N ILE A 139 -11.25 -4.81 -4.57
CA ILE A 139 -11.86 -6.07 -4.98
C ILE A 139 -13.09 -5.73 -5.83
N GLY A 140 -13.17 -6.32 -7.03
CA GLY A 140 -14.40 -6.33 -7.82
C GLY A 140 -14.85 -5.03 -8.49
N LEU A 141 -14.05 -3.95 -8.46
CA LEU A 141 -14.36 -2.73 -9.24
C LEU A 141 -14.23 -3.00 -10.75
N GLN A 142 -15.08 -2.34 -11.53
CA GLN A 142 -15.13 -2.45 -12.98
C GLN A 142 -15.00 -1.10 -13.66
#